data_AF-A0A0F9B517-F1
#
_entry.id   AF-A0A0F9B517-F1
#
_cell.length_a   1.000
_cell.length_b   1.000
_cell.length_c   1.000
_cell.angle_alpha   90.00
_cell.angle_beta   90.00
_cell.angle_gamma   90.00
#
_symmetry.space_group_name_H-M   'P 1'
#
loop_
_entity.id
_entity.type
_entity.pdbx_description
1 polymer ?
#
loop_
_entity_poly.entity_id
_entity_poly.type
_entity_poly.pdbx_seq_one_letter_code
_entity_poly.pdbx_strand_id
1 'polypeptide(L)'
;AMGTWEVGDVLEVDYKYEKPFSFMLIGVTPKLRYEQPWLLEEAEAVLITPYWAKPSPNDLFTVQSSEQRGSAIVDPTHTAGNDVIRNYYDISKIIKIILLDGTELTTGFSIANHNQIKWTSKPTQMYTIHFLYNSTYVALTQLPTLRTSENKIFANRISVKLHDQLSDMVRF
;
A
#
# COMPACT_ATOMS: atom_id res chain seq x y z
N ALA A 1 25.83 -1.47 2.35
CA ALA A 1 26.14 -1.51 3.79
C ALA A 1 24.85 -1.16 4.53
N MET A 2 24.35 -2.00 5.44
CA MET A 2 23.22 -1.58 6.27
C MET A 2 23.78 -0.54 7.26
N GLY A 3 23.34 0.71 7.13
CA GLY A 3 23.63 1.75 8.11
C GLY A 3 23.03 1.36 9.46
N THR A 4 23.72 1.69 10.55
CA THR A 4 23.13 1.71 11.88
C THR A 4 22.25 2.96 11.96
N TRP A 5 20.94 2.76 12.03
CA TRP A 5 19.96 3.85 12.11
C TRP A 5 19.63 4.13 13.57
N GLU A 6 19.62 5.41 13.95
CA GLU A 6 19.23 5.88 15.27
C GLU A 6 17.81 6.44 15.27
N VAL A 7 17.18 6.49 16.45
CA VAL A 7 15.85 7.08 16.61
C VAL A 7 15.95 8.60 16.35
N GLY A 8 15.37 9.04 15.24
CA GLY A 8 15.45 10.42 14.77
C GLY A 8 16.06 10.58 13.37
N ASP A 9 16.66 9.52 12.83
CA ASP A 9 17.19 9.52 11.47
C ASP A 9 16.07 9.68 10.43
N VAL A 10 16.34 10.53 9.44
CA VAL A 10 15.45 10.71 8.28
C VAL A 10 15.90 9.74 7.20
N LEU A 11 15.08 8.71 6.98
CA LEU A 11 15.25 7.78 5.86
C LEU A 11 14.68 8.42 4.59
N GLU A 12 15.57 8.84 3.69
CA GLU A 12 15.19 9.23 2.34
C GLU A 12 15.17 8.00 1.45
N VAL A 13 13.97 7.64 0.96
CA VAL A 13 13.78 6.55 0.01
C VAL A 13 13.51 7.17 -1.35
N ASP A 14 14.41 6.93 -2.30
CA ASP A 14 14.19 7.30 -3.69
C ASP A 14 13.17 6.37 -4.33
N TYR A 15 12.06 6.92 -4.80
CA TYR A 15 11.05 6.19 -5.56
C TYR A 15 10.79 6.87 -6.89
N LYS A 16 10.46 6.06 -7.90
CA LYS A 16 10.02 6.54 -9.20
C LYS A 16 8.57 6.14 -9.41
N TYR A 17 7.70 7.13 -9.62
CA TYR A 17 6.33 6.86 -10.04
C TYR A 17 6.31 6.47 -11.52
N GLU A 18 5.80 5.29 -11.83
CA GLU A 18 5.51 4.85 -13.20
C GLU A 18 4.08 5.19 -13.58
N LYS A 19 3.86 5.57 -14.84
CA LYS A 19 2.51 5.91 -15.32
C LYS A 19 1.58 4.70 -15.17
N PRO A 20 0.29 4.92 -14.83
CA PRO A 20 -0.68 3.84 -14.75
C PRO A 20 -0.72 3.02 -16.04
N PHE A 21 -0.75 1.70 -15.90
CA PHE A 21 -0.89 0.75 -16.99
C PHE A 21 -1.84 -0.38 -16.61
N SER A 22 -2.35 -1.08 -17.61
CA SER A 22 -3.23 -2.22 -17.40
C SER A 22 -2.43 -3.44 -16.97
N PHE A 23 -2.82 -4.04 -15.85
CA PHE A 23 -2.30 -5.30 -15.36
C PHE A 23 -3.46 -6.18 -14.88
N MET A 24 -3.20 -7.46 -14.69
CA MET A 24 -4.19 -8.40 -14.15
C MET A 24 -3.72 -8.94 -12.82
N LEU A 25 -4.59 -8.86 -11.81
CA LEU A 25 -4.36 -9.43 -10.49
C LEU A 25 -5.25 -10.65 -10.30
N ILE A 26 -4.65 -11.78 -9.96
CA ILE A 26 -5.34 -13.06 -9.74
C ILE A 26 -5.14 -13.49 -8.29
N GLY A 27 -6.21 -13.65 -7.52
CA GLY A 27 -6.13 -14.14 -6.14
C GLY A 27 -5.58 -15.57 -6.06
N VAL A 28 -4.72 -15.82 -5.07
CA VAL A 28 -4.14 -17.15 -4.82
C VAL A 28 -5.11 -17.99 -4.01
N THR A 29 -5.54 -19.11 -4.57
CA THR A 29 -6.38 -20.12 -3.88
C THR A 29 -5.57 -21.39 -3.60
N PRO A 30 -6.01 -22.28 -2.68
CA PRO A 30 -5.34 -23.55 -2.44
C PRO A 30 -5.19 -24.41 -3.70
N LYS A 31 -6.21 -24.41 -4.57
CA LYS A 31 -6.16 -25.08 -5.87
C LYS A 31 -5.07 -24.50 -6.76
N LEU A 32 -4.96 -23.17 -6.83
CA LEU A 32 -3.94 -22.51 -7.64
C LEU A 32 -2.53 -22.84 -7.13
N ARG A 33 -2.31 -22.90 -5.81
CA ARG A 33 -1.02 -23.33 -5.22
C ARG A 33 -0.67 -24.76 -5.58
N TYR A 34 -1.64 -25.68 -5.60
CA TYR A 34 -1.43 -27.06 -6.03
C TYR A 34 -1.06 -27.16 -7.52
N GLU A 35 -1.75 -26.39 -8.37
CA GLU A 35 -1.50 -26.36 -9.81
C GLU A 35 -0.21 -25.62 -10.19
N GLN A 36 0.24 -24.70 -9.34
CA GLN A 36 1.38 -23.82 -9.58
C GLN A 36 2.36 -23.89 -8.41
N PRO A 37 3.27 -24.89 -8.39
CA PRO A 37 4.19 -25.12 -7.27
C PRO A 37 5.24 -23.99 -7.09
N TRP A 38 5.30 -23.05 -8.03
CA TRP A 38 6.13 -21.85 -7.96
C TRP A 38 5.45 -20.69 -7.22
N LEU A 39 4.23 -20.85 -6.71
CA LEU A 39 3.63 -19.83 -5.86
C LEU A 39 4.19 -19.90 -4.46
N LEU A 40 4.65 -18.76 -3.95
CA LEU A 40 5.09 -18.65 -2.56
C LEU A 40 3.90 -18.86 -1.61
N GLU A 41 4.17 -19.46 -0.46
CA GLU A 41 3.14 -19.69 0.57
C GLU A 41 2.58 -18.38 1.15
N GLU A 42 3.42 -17.36 1.20
CA GLU A 42 3.10 -15.98 1.61
C GLU A 42 2.42 -15.15 0.50
N ALA A 43 2.28 -15.69 -0.72
CA ALA A 43 1.60 -15.00 -1.80
C ALA A 43 0.08 -15.02 -1.60
N GLU A 44 -0.52 -13.84 -1.71
CA GLU A 44 -1.97 -13.65 -1.65
C GLU A 44 -2.56 -13.44 -3.05
N ALA A 45 -1.76 -12.92 -3.98
CA ALA A 45 -2.15 -12.76 -5.37
C ALA A 45 -0.96 -12.98 -6.32
N VAL A 46 -1.28 -13.18 -7.59
CA VAL A 46 -0.35 -13.19 -8.71
C VAL A 46 -0.65 -11.97 -9.57
N LEU A 47 0.37 -11.15 -9.76
CA LEU A 47 0.32 -10.01 -10.66
C LEU A 47 0.87 -10.41 -12.03
N ILE A 48 0.11 -10.09 -13.08
CA ILE A 48 0.54 -10.24 -14.46
C ILE A 48 0.63 -8.84 -15.10
N THR A 49 1.85 -8.45 -15.45
CA THR A 49 2.18 -7.16 -16.06
C THR A 49 2.27 -7.29 -17.60
N PRO A 50 2.23 -6.18 -18.35
CA PRO A 50 2.63 -6.20 -19.75
C PRO A 50 4.16 -6.41 -19.85
N TYR A 51 4.62 -7.01 -20.94
CA TYR A 51 6.02 -7.41 -21.14
C TYR A 51 7.08 -6.29 -21.03
N TRP A 52 6.67 -5.03 -21.19
CA TRP A 52 7.55 -3.89 -21.07
C TRP A 52 7.74 -3.44 -19.60
N ALA A 53 6.83 -3.81 -18.70
CA ALA A 53 6.92 -3.53 -17.28
C ALA A 53 7.63 -4.71 -16.59
N LYS A 54 8.82 -4.42 -16.03
CA LYS A 54 9.65 -5.40 -15.32
C LYS A 54 9.52 -5.16 -13.82
N PRO A 55 8.59 -5.84 -13.13
CA PRO A 55 8.43 -5.68 -11.69
C PRO A 55 9.68 -6.17 -10.96
N SER A 56 10.15 -5.36 -10.03
CA SER A 56 11.23 -5.70 -9.11
C SER A 56 10.67 -6.09 -7.75
N PRO A 57 11.43 -6.84 -6.95
CA PRO A 57 11.07 -7.06 -5.55
C PRO A 57 10.85 -5.75 -4.80
N ASN A 58 9.87 -5.74 -3.90
CA ASN A 58 9.42 -4.57 -3.13
C ASN A 58 8.77 -3.44 -3.95
N ASP A 59 8.59 -3.60 -5.26
CA ASP A 59 7.76 -2.69 -6.03
C ASP A 59 6.32 -2.73 -5.51
N LEU A 60 5.70 -1.56 -5.45
CA LEU A 60 4.32 -1.38 -5.01
C LEU A 60 3.39 -1.26 -6.21
N PHE A 61 2.32 -2.06 -6.19
CA PHE A 61 1.29 -2.08 -7.21
C PHE A 61 -0.04 -1.72 -6.60
N THR A 62 -0.57 -0.57 -6.98
CA THR A 62 -1.86 -0.08 -6.50
C THR A 62 -2.95 -0.31 -7.53
N VAL A 63 -4.00 -1.01 -7.14
CA VAL A 63 -5.17 -1.29 -7.98
C VAL A 63 -6.16 -0.13 -7.91
N GLN A 64 -6.07 0.78 -8.88
CA GLN A 64 -6.90 1.99 -8.96
C GLN A 64 -8.41 1.71 -9.14
N SER A 65 -8.79 0.48 -9.48
CA SER A 65 -10.19 0.07 -9.66
C SER A 65 -10.80 -0.60 -8.42
N SER A 66 -10.03 -0.80 -7.35
CA SER A 66 -10.45 -1.53 -6.16
C SER A 66 -10.33 -0.64 -4.92
N GLU A 67 -11.47 -0.08 -4.51
CA GLU A 67 -11.55 0.76 -3.31
C GLU A 67 -11.95 -0.07 -2.08
N GLN A 68 -11.22 0.10 -0.99
CA GLN A 68 -11.49 -0.49 0.32
C GLN A 68 -11.77 0.61 1.34
N ARG A 69 -12.58 0.29 2.36
CA ARG A 69 -12.92 1.22 3.44
C ARG A 69 -11.87 1.12 4.53
N GLY A 70 -11.31 2.26 4.91
CA GLY A 70 -10.36 2.40 6.00
C GLY A 70 -10.83 3.41 7.04
N SER A 71 -10.24 3.31 8.22
CA SER A 71 -10.36 4.33 9.25
C SER A 71 -9.05 4.47 10.01
N ALA A 72 -8.72 5.69 10.41
CA ALA A 72 -7.54 5.97 11.21
C ALA A 72 -7.85 7.06 12.24
N ILE A 73 -7.13 7.04 13.35
CA ILE A 73 -7.11 8.14 14.31
C ILE A 73 -5.89 8.99 13.98
N VAL A 74 -6.09 10.30 13.88
CA VAL A 74 -5.02 11.25 13.57
C VAL A 74 -4.88 12.22 14.73
N ASP A 75 -3.64 12.41 15.16
CA ASP A 75 -3.27 13.42 16.13
C ASP A 75 -2.66 14.64 15.40
N PRO A 76 -3.42 15.76 15.30
CA PRO A 76 -2.96 16.95 14.60
C PRO A 76 -1.84 17.70 15.31
N THR A 77 -1.52 17.36 16.57
CA THR A 77 -0.50 18.06 17.36
C THR A 77 0.93 17.66 16.98
N HIS A 78 1.11 16.50 16.34
CA HIS A 78 2.41 15.98 15.93
C HIS A 78 2.87 16.45 14.54
N THR A 79 2.06 17.26 13.86
CA THR A 79 2.27 17.65 12.46
C THR A 79 2.06 19.16 12.31
N ALA A 80 3.12 19.87 11.93
CA ALA A 80 3.00 21.24 11.47
C ALA A 80 2.52 21.25 10.01
N GLY A 81 1.29 21.70 9.75
CA GLY A 81 0.70 21.75 8.40
C GLY A 81 -0.25 20.60 8.10
N ASN A 82 -0.10 19.98 6.92
CA ASN A 82 -0.97 18.90 6.46
C ASN A 82 -0.81 17.65 7.34
N ASP A 83 -1.91 16.96 7.60
CA ASP A 83 -1.87 15.70 8.34
C ASP A 83 -1.67 14.53 7.39
N VAL A 84 -0.84 13.55 7.78
CA VAL A 84 -0.55 12.38 6.95
C VAL A 84 -1.34 11.18 7.46
N ILE A 85 -2.12 10.58 6.58
CA ILE A 85 -2.78 9.29 6.81
C ILE A 85 -1.71 8.22 6.66
N ARG A 86 -1.18 7.76 7.80
CA ARG A 86 -0.08 6.79 7.82
C ARG A 86 -0.58 5.41 7.45
N ASN A 87 0.33 4.64 6.86
CA ASN A 87 0.16 3.22 6.54
C ASN A 87 -0.88 2.85 5.47
N TYR A 88 -1.36 3.86 4.74
CA TYR A 88 -2.16 3.67 3.54
C TYR A 88 -1.46 4.42 2.41
N TYR A 89 -1.26 3.76 1.27
CA TYR A 89 -0.44 4.31 0.18
C TYR A 89 -1.22 5.26 -0.74
N ASP A 90 -2.50 4.96 -0.99
CA ASP A 90 -3.30 5.71 -1.96
C ASP A 90 -4.74 5.87 -1.48
N ILE A 91 -4.99 7.00 -0.84
CA ILE A 91 -6.32 7.40 -0.38
C ILE A 91 -7.06 8.02 -1.56
N SER A 92 -8.05 7.29 -2.09
CA SER A 92 -8.93 7.78 -3.16
C SER A 92 -9.79 8.95 -2.67
N LYS A 93 -10.45 8.78 -1.51
CA LYS A 93 -11.41 9.77 -1.00
C LYS A 93 -11.59 9.71 0.51
N ILE A 94 -11.71 10.86 1.15
CA ILE A 94 -12.18 10.97 2.54
C ILE A 94 -13.70 11.02 2.52
N ILE A 95 -14.35 10.11 3.23
CA ILE A 95 -15.81 10.03 3.35
C ILE A 95 -16.28 11.05 4.38
N LYS A 96 -15.69 11.01 5.58
CA LYS A 96 -16.03 11.89 6.69
C LYS A 96 -14.93 11.91 7.75
N ILE A 97 -14.96 12.95 8.57
CA ILE A 97 -14.09 13.11 9.73
C ILE A 97 -14.97 13.31 10.96
N ILE A 98 -14.70 12.57 12.03
CA ILE A 98 -15.41 12.66 13.31
C ILE A 98 -14.44 13.26 14.33
N LEU A 99 -14.77 14.44 14.84
CA LEU A 99 -14.01 15.10 15.90
C LEU A 99 -14.24 14.39 17.24
N LEU A 100 -13.36 14.66 18.22
CA LEU A 100 -13.46 14.06 19.55
C LEU A 100 -14.80 14.35 20.27
N ASP A 101 -15.42 15.49 19.98
CA ASP A 101 -16.73 15.88 20.51
C ASP A 101 -17.92 15.21 19.79
N GLY A 102 -17.65 14.35 18.80
CA GLY A 102 -18.66 13.67 18.00
C GLY A 102 -19.16 14.46 16.79
N THR A 103 -18.67 15.68 16.56
CA THR A 103 -19.04 16.49 15.40
C THR A 103 -18.51 15.85 14.12
N GLU A 104 -19.39 15.69 13.13
CA GLU A 104 -19.03 15.17 11.82
C GLU A 104 -18.71 16.31 10.84
N LEU A 105 -17.48 16.31 10.32
CA LEU A 105 -17.04 17.20 9.26
C LEU A 105 -17.08 16.45 7.92
N THR A 106 -17.84 16.98 6.98
CA THR A 106 -17.93 16.49 5.58
C THR A 106 -17.29 17.45 4.58
N THR A 107 -16.89 18.65 5.02
CA THR A 107 -16.26 19.70 4.21
C THR A 107 -15.11 20.39 4.96
N GLY A 108 -14.32 21.23 4.27
CA GLY A 108 -13.22 22.00 4.88
C GLY A 108 -11.86 21.29 4.85
N PHE A 109 -11.77 20.19 4.11
CA PHE A 109 -10.54 19.43 3.86
C PHE A 109 -10.51 18.95 2.41
N SER A 110 -9.30 18.64 1.93
CA SER A 110 -9.06 18.00 0.63
C SER A 110 -7.87 17.05 0.75
N ILE A 111 -7.80 16.04 -0.11
CA ILE A 111 -6.64 15.15 -0.18
C ILE A 111 -5.56 15.84 -1.01
N ALA A 112 -4.33 15.82 -0.50
CA ALA A 112 -3.12 16.21 -1.20
C ALA A 112 -2.14 15.03 -1.22
N ASN A 113 -1.36 14.89 -2.30
CA ASN A 113 -0.30 13.88 -2.41
C ASN A 113 -0.75 12.44 -2.03
N HIS A 114 -2.01 12.07 -2.34
CA HIS A 114 -2.59 10.74 -2.13
C HIS A 114 -2.71 10.24 -0.69
N ASN A 115 -2.09 10.87 0.31
CA ASN A 115 -2.20 10.46 1.71
C ASN A 115 -2.19 11.63 2.71
N GLN A 116 -2.16 12.88 2.24
CA GLN A 116 -2.14 14.05 3.10
C GLN A 116 -3.50 14.73 3.10
N ILE A 117 -3.89 15.24 4.27
CA ILE A 117 -5.08 16.05 4.45
C ILE A 117 -4.66 17.50 4.44
N LYS A 118 -5.06 18.21 3.38
CA LYS A 118 -4.95 19.66 3.30
C LYS A 118 -6.19 20.29 3.90
N TRP A 119 -5.98 21.04 4.97
CA TRP A 119 -7.04 21.68 5.74
C TRP A 119 -7.34 23.10 5.27
N THR A 120 -8.62 23.46 5.33
CA THR A 120 -9.04 24.88 5.30
C THR A 120 -8.97 25.48 6.70
N SER A 121 -9.42 24.72 7.71
CA SER A 121 -9.24 25.00 9.13
C SER A 121 -8.90 23.70 9.84
N LYS A 122 -7.66 23.60 10.35
CA LYS A 122 -7.14 22.36 10.93
C LYS A 122 -7.73 22.12 12.34
N PRO A 123 -8.24 20.92 12.66
CA PRO A 123 -8.63 20.56 14.01
C PRO A 123 -7.45 20.64 14.98
N THR A 124 -7.69 21.12 16.20
CA THR A 124 -6.67 21.18 17.26
C THR A 124 -6.66 19.95 18.17
N GLN A 125 -7.68 19.11 18.06
CA GLN A 125 -7.88 17.89 18.84
C GLN A 125 -7.81 16.66 17.95
N MET A 126 -7.48 15.50 18.53
CA MET A 126 -7.51 14.22 17.82
C MET A 126 -8.87 13.99 17.16
N TYR A 127 -8.84 13.37 15.98
CA TYR A 127 -10.05 13.06 15.21
C TYR A 127 -9.91 11.72 14.52
N THR A 128 -11.06 11.10 14.24
CA THR A 128 -11.15 9.87 13.47
C THR A 128 -11.51 10.20 12.03
N ILE A 129 -10.80 9.62 11.09
CA ILE A 129 -11.10 9.74 9.66
C ILE A 129 -11.66 8.44 9.13
N HIS A 130 -12.64 8.54 8.24
CA HIS A 130 -13.15 7.44 7.44
C HIS A 130 -12.91 7.74 5.98
N PHE A 131 -12.30 6.80 5.26
CA PHE A 131 -11.85 7.03 3.89
C PHE A 131 -11.94 5.76 3.05
N LEU A 132 -11.82 5.96 1.73
CA LEU A 132 -11.62 4.93 0.73
C LEU A 132 -10.16 4.98 0.26
N TYR A 133 -9.53 3.81 0.17
CA TYR A 133 -8.16 3.67 -0.33
C TYR A 133 -8.08 2.56 -1.37
N ASN A 134 -7.13 2.68 -2.28
CA ASN A 134 -6.88 1.67 -3.30
C ASN A 134 -6.01 0.55 -2.73
N SER A 135 -6.40 -0.70 -2.98
CA SER A 135 -5.64 -1.86 -2.54
C SER A 135 -4.24 -1.85 -3.15
N THR A 136 -3.21 -1.85 -2.29
CA THR A 136 -1.80 -1.82 -2.70
C THR A 136 -1.12 -3.12 -2.33
N TYR A 137 -0.37 -3.68 -3.26
CA TYR A 137 0.33 -4.95 -3.14
C TYR A 137 1.83 -4.73 -3.25
N VAL A 138 2.61 -5.47 -2.48
CA VAL A 138 4.07 -5.50 -2.56
C VAL A 138 4.52 -6.74 -3.33
N ALA A 139 5.43 -6.55 -4.28
CA ALA A 139 6.08 -7.62 -5.01
C ALA A 139 7.05 -8.40 -4.12
N LEU A 140 6.88 -9.72 -4.06
CA LEU A 140 7.70 -10.60 -3.21
C LEU A 140 9.02 -10.95 -3.90
N THR A 141 10.08 -10.98 -3.09
CA THR A 141 11.49 -11.14 -3.51
C THR A 141 11.86 -12.58 -3.87
N GLN A 142 11.14 -13.56 -3.33
CA GLN A 142 11.53 -14.96 -3.51
C GLN A 142 11.06 -15.46 -4.88
N LEU A 143 11.99 -15.56 -5.82
CA LEU A 143 11.87 -16.59 -6.84
C LEU A 143 11.91 -17.93 -6.10
N PRO A 144 10.88 -18.78 -6.20
CA PRO A 144 11.05 -20.16 -5.77
C PRO A 144 12.28 -20.67 -6.50
N THR A 145 13.19 -21.29 -5.78
CA THR A 145 14.33 -22.04 -6.31
C THR A 145 13.85 -23.31 -7.02
N LEU A 146 12.82 -23.21 -7.87
CA LEU A 146 12.40 -24.27 -8.75
C LEU A 146 13.09 -24.04 -10.09
N ARG A 147 14.20 -24.75 -10.28
CA ARG A 147 14.73 -25.04 -11.61
C ARG A 147 13.63 -25.77 -12.39
N THR A 148 12.92 -25.07 -13.25
CA THR A 148 12.12 -25.73 -14.29
C THR A 148 13.10 -26.31 -15.31
N SER A 149 12.73 -27.43 -15.94
CA SER A 149 13.50 -28.05 -17.02
C SER A 149 13.72 -27.13 -18.22
N GLU A 150 13.00 -26.00 -18.31
CA GLU A 150 13.04 -25.06 -19.43
C GLU A 150 13.65 -23.69 -19.11
N ASN A 151 13.97 -23.36 -17.85
CA ASN A 151 14.63 -22.11 -17.43
C ASN A 151 14.02 -20.81 -18.01
N LYS A 152 12.75 -20.84 -18.42
CA LYS A 152 12.01 -19.68 -18.92
C LYS A 152 11.28 -19.03 -17.77
N ILE A 153 11.87 -17.98 -17.19
CA ILE A 153 11.15 -17.05 -16.33
C ILE A 153 10.07 -16.41 -17.22
N PHE A 154 8.80 -16.64 -16.91
CA PHE A 154 7.74 -15.83 -17.50
C PHE A 154 7.92 -14.42 -16.97
N ALA A 155 8.60 -13.57 -17.75
CA ALA A 155 9.13 -12.26 -17.33
C ALA A 155 8.07 -11.25 -16.86
N ASN A 156 6.79 -11.61 -16.92
CA ASN A 156 5.67 -10.73 -16.66
C ASN A 156 4.75 -11.22 -15.53
N ARG A 157 5.17 -12.20 -14.73
CA ARG A 157 4.40 -12.72 -13.59
C ARG A 157 5.20 -12.61 -12.30
N ILE A 158 4.58 -12.11 -11.25
CA ILE A 158 5.20 -12.01 -9.93
C ILE A 158 4.16 -12.30 -8.83
N SER A 159 4.59 -12.99 -7.78
CA SER A 159 3.79 -13.19 -6.58
C SER A 159 3.79 -11.90 -5.77
N VAL A 160 2.61 -11.48 -5.33
CA VAL A 160 2.43 -10.26 -4.56
C VAL A 160 1.65 -10.54 -3.28
N LYS A 161 1.89 -9.71 -2.27
CA LYS A 161 1.18 -9.74 -0.99
C LYS A 161 0.48 -8.41 -0.78
N LEU A 162 -0.73 -8.43 -0.24
CA LEU A 162 -1.44 -7.20 0.12
C LEU A 162 -0.60 -6.47 1.18
N HIS A 163 -0.28 -5.21 0.93
CA HIS A 163 0.48 -4.38 1.84
C HIS A 163 -0.40 -3.75 2.94
N ASP A 164 -1.66 -4.20 3.03
CA ASP A 164 -2.66 -3.63 3.91
C ASP A 164 -2.40 -4.02 5.38
N GLN A 165 -2.66 -3.05 6.25
CA GLN A 165 -2.15 -2.85 7.60
C GLN A 165 -2.31 -3.98 8.65
N LEU A 166 -2.88 -5.13 8.32
CA LEU A 166 -3.14 -6.17 9.33
C LEU A 166 -1.94 -7.09 9.62
N SER A 167 -0.79 -6.88 8.97
CA SER A 167 0.43 -7.66 9.25
C SER A 167 1.47 -6.95 10.12
N ASP A 168 1.29 -5.65 10.42
CA ASP A 168 2.19 -4.88 11.31
C ASP A 168 1.81 -5.00 12.80
N MET A 169 1.43 -6.20 13.26
CA MET A 169 1.81 -6.61 14.61
C MET A 169 3.30 -6.98 14.63
N VAL A 170 4.16 -6.05 14.23
CA VAL A 170 5.62 -6.19 14.38
C VAL A 170 6.00 -5.39 15.61
N ARG A 171 6.34 -6.15 16.65
CA ARG A 171 6.79 -5.70 17.97
C ARG A 171 8.04 -4.82 17.82
N PHE A 172 8.09 -3.75 18.59
CA PHE A 172 9.35 -3.09 18.99
C PHE A 172 9.98 -3.86 20.16
#